data_AF-A0A3J2D4Y0-F1
#
_entry.id   AF-A0A3J2D4Y0-F1
#
_cell.length_a   1.000
_cell.length_b   1.000
_cell.length_c   1.000
_cell.angle_alpha   90.00
_cell.angle_beta   90.00
_cell.angle_gamma   90.00
#
_symmetry.space_group_name_H-M   'P 1'
#
loop_
_entity.id
_entity.type
_entity.pdbx_description
1 polymer ?
#
loop_
_entity_poly.entity_id
_entity_poly.type
_entity_poly.pdbx_seq_one_letter_code
_entity_poly.pdbx_strand_id
1 'polypeptide(L)' 'MKKDDLRNLHHELKKINRMLNIVKKRLNEGRYRDAENHMRGESVMLGNLADKLHDLTEQQDSNV' A
#
# COMPACT_ATOMS: atom_id res chain seq x y z
N MET A 1 -3.22 3.57 18.20
CA MET A 1 -2.04 3.65 17.30
C MET A 1 -1.08 4.75 17.77
N LYS A 2 0.25 4.51 17.73
CA LYS A 2 1.22 5.56 18.07
C LYS A 2 1.41 6.50 16.87
N LYS A 3 1.86 7.74 17.16
CA LYS A 3 2.07 8.79 16.13
C LYS A 3 3.04 8.35 15.03
N ASP A 4 4.06 7.56 15.38
CA ASP A 4 5.06 7.06 14.44
C ASP A 4 4.48 5.99 13.50
N ASP A 5 3.60 5.12 14.01
CA ASP A 5 2.90 4.12 13.20
C ASP A 5 2.01 4.79 12.15
N LEU A 6 1.30 5.85 12.57
CA LEU A 6 0.42 6.62 11.68
C LEU A 6 1.22 7.37 10.59
N ARG A 7 2.40 7.90 10.96
CA ARG A 7 3.31 8.54 10.01
C ARG A 7 3.85 7.53 9.00
N ASN A 8 4.22 6.34 9.45
CA ASN A 8 4.72 5.28 8.59
C ASN A 8 3.63 4.80 7.61
N LEU A 9 2.41 4.57 8.12
CA LEU A 9 1.24 4.24 7.31
C LEU A 9 1.00 5.27 6.20
N HIS A 10 1.02 6.56 6.54
CA HIS A 10 0.85 7.63 5.56
C HIS A 10 1.95 7.62 4.49
N HIS A 11 3.20 7.33 4.89
CA HIS A 11 4.32 7.25 3.97
C HIS A 11 4.15 6.11 2.95
N GLU A 12 3.79 4.91 3.42
CA GLU A 12 3.55 3.75 2.56
C GLU A 12 2.36 3.96 1.61
N LEU A 13 1.24 4.53 2.09
CA LEU A 13 0.11 4.89 1.23
C LEU A 13 0.50 5.86 0.11
N LYS A 14 1.34 6.86 0.43
CA LYS A 14 1.82 7.83 -0.55
C LYS A 14 2.73 7.18 -1.60
N LYS A 15 3.52 6.19 -1.20
CA LYS A 15 4.38 5.42 -2.11
C LYS A 15 3.55 4.58 -3.06
N ILE A 16 2.56 3.85 -2.56
CA ILE A 16 1.65 3.04 -3.38
C ILE A 16 0.88 3.92 -4.37
N ASN A 17 0.36 5.07 -3.93
CA ASN A 17 -0.35 5.99 -4.83
C ASN A 17 0.54 6.52 -5.98
N ARG A 18 1.82 6.79 -5.71
CA ARG A 18 2.78 7.16 -6.77
C ARG A 18 2.97 6.04 -7.78
N MET A 19 3.04 4.80 -7.31
CA MET A 19 3.22 3.63 -8.17
C MET A 19 1.97 3.32 -9.00
N LEU A 20 0.77 3.48 -8.45
CA LEU A 20 -0.49 3.38 -9.21
C LEU A 20 -0.57 4.42 -10.34
N ASN A 21 -0.06 5.62 -10.13
CA ASN A 21 0.04 6.62 -11.20
C ASN A 21 1.02 6.19 -12.31
N ILE A 22 2.12 5.52 -11.98
CA ILE A 22 3.04 4.94 -12.96
C ILE A 22 2.35 3.83 -13.75
N VAL A 23 1.65 2.91 -13.07
CA VAL A 23 0.85 1.86 -13.72
C VAL A 23 -0.13 2.46 -14.71
N LYS A 24 -0.91 3.48 -14.29
CA LYS A 24 -1.88 4.17 -15.15
C LYS A 24 -1.20 4.75 -16.41
N LYS A 25 -0.04 5.38 -16.26
CA LYS A 25 0.74 5.89 -17.39
C LYS A 25 1.16 4.75 -18.33
N ARG A 26 1.65 3.64 -17.79
CA ARG A 26 2.07 2.46 -18.57
C ARG A 26 0.93 1.84 -19.37
N LEU A 27 -0.26 1.73 -18.77
CA LEU A 27 -1.48 1.27 -19.45
C LEU A 27 -1.82 2.17 -20.65
N ASN A 28 -1.76 3.49 -20.48
CA ASN A 28 -2.04 4.45 -21.54
C ASN A 28 -1.02 4.40 -22.70
N GLU A 29 0.21 3.94 -22.43
CA GLU A 29 1.26 3.77 -23.44
C GLU A 29 1.25 2.36 -24.09
N GLY A 30 0.26 1.52 -23.77
CA GLY A 30 0.18 0.14 -24.27
C GLY A 30 1.20 -0.82 -23.65
N ARG A 31 1.89 -0.42 -22.58
CA ARG A 31 2.91 -1.23 -21.89
C ARG A 31 2.27 -2.13 -20.84
N TYR A 32 1.40 -3.04 -21.29
CA TYR A 32 0.54 -3.84 -20.41
C TYR A 32 1.30 -4.80 -19.49
N ARG A 33 2.35 -5.48 -19.98
CA ARG A 33 3.16 -6.40 -19.17
C ARG A 33 3.91 -5.68 -18.04
N ASP A 34 4.46 -4.50 -18.33
CA ASP A 34 5.08 -3.65 -17.32
C ASP A 34 4.06 -3.21 -16.26
N ALA A 35 2.88 -2.79 -16.71
CA ALA A 35 1.79 -2.37 -15.83
C ALA A 35 1.32 -3.52 -14.93
N GLU A 36 1.16 -4.72 -15.47
CA GLU A 36 0.77 -5.93 -14.72
C GLU A 36 1.81 -6.27 -13.64
N ASN A 37 3.10 -6.28 -14.00
CA ASN A 37 4.18 -6.55 -13.05
C ASN A 37 4.19 -5.55 -11.89
N HIS A 38 3.99 -4.26 -12.19
CA HIS A 38 3.89 -3.22 -11.17
C HIS A 38 2.64 -3.41 -10.30
N MET A 39 1.47 -3.66 -10.90
CA MET A 39 0.22 -3.90 -10.15
C MET A 39 0.34 -5.09 -9.19
N ARG A 40 1.01 -6.17 -9.61
CA ARG A 40 1.24 -7.34 -8.73
C ARG A 40 2.08 -6.96 -7.51
N GLY A 41 3.14 -6.16 -7.71
CA GLY A 41 3.95 -5.65 -6.60
C GLY A 41 3.15 -4.75 -5.65
N GLU A 42 2.35 -3.83 -6.20
CA GLU A 42 1.51 -2.94 -5.39
C GLU A 42 0.42 -3.67 -4.61
N SER A 43 -0.17 -4.71 -5.20
CA SER A 43 -1.15 -5.58 -4.54
C SER A 43 -0.56 -6.21 -3.27
N VAL A 44 0.67 -6.73 -3.35
CA VAL A 44 1.36 -7.30 -2.18
C VAL A 44 1.63 -6.23 -1.12
N MET A 45 2.06 -5.03 -1.52
CA MET A 45 2.28 -3.93 -0.56
C MET A 45 0.99 -3.48 0.13
N LEU A 46 -0.12 -3.40 -0.60
CA LEU A 46 -1.44 -3.09 -0.05
C LEU A 46 -1.93 -4.16 0.93
N GLY A 47 -1.74 -5.44 0.61
CA GLY A 47 -2.04 -6.55 1.51
C GLY A 47 -1.28 -6.45 2.82
N ASN A 48 0.06 -6.29 2.74
CA ASN A 48 0.90 -6.12 3.93
C ASN A 48 0.52 -4.90 4.77
N LEU A 49 0.00 -3.84 4.13
CA LEU A 49 -0.45 -2.65 4.84
C LEU A 49 -1.79 -2.87 5.54
N ALA A 50 -2.70 -3.63 4.92
CA ALA A 50 -3.97 -4.03 5.51
C ALA A 50 -3.73 -4.94 6.73
N ASP A 51 -2.82 -5.90 6.63
CA ASP A 51 -2.44 -6.78 7.75
C ASP A 51 -1.87 -5.97 8.91
N LYS A 52 -0.94 -5.05 8.65
CA LYS A 52 -0.40 -4.14 9.69
C LYS A 52 -1.48 -3.26 10.33
N LEU A 53 -2.44 -2.79 9.55
CA LEU A 53 -3.56 -2.01 10.07
C LEU A 53 -4.43 -2.87 10.99
N HIS A 54 -4.71 -4.10 10.58
CA HIS A 54 -5.46 -5.07 11.36
C HIS A 54 -4.76 -5.39 12.68
N ASP A 55 -3.48 -5.72 12.65
CA ASP A 55 -2.65 -5.97 13.85
C ASP A 55 -2.68 -4.78 14.81
N LEU A 56 -2.55 -3.55 14.29
CA LEU A 56 -2.56 -2.33 15.09
C LEU A 56 -3.94 -2.07 15.73
N THR A 57 -5.02 -2.45 15.06
CA THR A 57 -6.38 -2.37 15.63
C THR A 57 -6.62 -3.46 16.68
N GLU A 58 -6.22 -4.70 16.43
CA GLU A 58 -6.39 -5.81 17.39
C GLU A 58 -5.55 -5.61 18.66
N GLN A 59 -4.32 -5.10 18.53
CA GLN A 59 -3.49 -4.71 19.67
C GLN A 59 -4.10 -3.57 20.49
N GLN A 60 -4.91 -2.73 19.87
CA GLN A 60 -5.59 -1.64 20.57
C GLN A 60 -6.82 -2.16 21.33
N ASP A 61 -7.56 -3.12 20.77
CA ASP A 61 -8.71 -3.76 21.43
C ASP A 61 -8.29 -4.73 22.55
N SER A 62 -7.14 -5.41 22.41
CA SER A 62 -6.62 -6.35 23.42
C SER A 62 -5.98 -5.67 24.64
N ASN A 63 -5.76 -4.35 24.59
CA ASN A 63 -5.23 -3.55 25.69
C ASN A 63 -6.33 -2.77 26.45
N VAL A 64 -7.59 -3.15 26.28
CA VAL A 64 -8.77 -2.63 27.00
C VAL A 64 -9.25 -3.64 28.03
#